data_AF-A0A2W5NVA0-F1
#
_entry.id   AF-A0A2W5NVA0-F1
#
_cell.length_a   1.000
_cell.length_b   1.000
_cell.length_c   1.000
_cell.angle_alpha   90.00
_cell.angle_beta   90.00
_cell.angle_gamma   90.00
#
_symmetry.space_group_name_H-M   'P 1'
#
loop_
_entity.id
_entity.type
_entity.pdbx_description
1 polymer ?
#
loop_
_entity_poly.entity_id
_entity_poly.type
_entity_poly.pdbx_seq_one_letter_code
_entity_poly.pdbx_strand_id
1 'polypeptide(L)'
;MKKTILLLALAMGAWSGAGHAQGAPSAGLKVTGHIAGYECMGLRDGFQEATWDQLPRVLAEPRANAPQVGIATISVIVKSPHVARNGYLEVMHLDGRPGWVDQRVLVPWVNRNAPGVRCVPAMMSNGRLGFDYIRPPR
;
A
#
# COMPACT_ATOMS: atom_id res chain seq x y z
N MET A 1 -70.42 10.07 -35.92
CA MET A 1 -71.16 11.12 -35.18
C MET A 1 -70.46 11.35 -33.84
N LYS A 2 -70.34 12.63 -33.42
CA LYS A 2 -69.85 13.15 -32.12
C LYS A 2 -68.32 13.02 -31.89
N LYS A 3 -67.55 14.12 -32.03
CA LYS A 3 -67.27 15.18 -31.02
C LYS A 3 -66.70 14.53 -29.75
N THR A 4 -65.46 14.79 -29.31
CA THR A 4 -64.94 16.08 -28.86
C THR A 4 -63.44 15.98 -28.65
N ILE A 5 -62.67 16.93 -29.19
CA ILE A 5 -61.28 17.20 -28.86
C ILE A 5 -61.29 18.15 -27.66
N LEU A 6 -60.67 17.77 -26.54
CA LEU A 6 -60.30 18.71 -25.48
C LEU A 6 -58.78 18.68 -25.31
N LEU A 7 -58.16 19.80 -25.69
CA LEU A 7 -56.80 20.13 -25.34
C LEU A 7 -56.73 20.36 -23.83
N LEU A 8 -55.85 19.65 -23.13
CA LEU A 8 -55.28 20.12 -21.87
C LEU A 8 -53.77 20.22 -22.04
N ALA A 9 -53.30 21.47 -22.12
CA ALA A 9 -51.91 21.83 -21.98
C ALA A 9 -51.50 21.59 -20.51
N LEU A 10 -50.69 20.56 -20.27
CA LEU A 10 -49.96 20.38 -19.02
C LEU A 10 -48.52 20.83 -19.27
N ALA A 11 -48.20 21.98 -18.68
CA ALA A 11 -46.84 22.50 -18.60
C ALA A 11 -45.95 21.48 -17.86
N MET A 12 -45.10 20.79 -18.62
CA MET A 12 -44.00 20.02 -18.06
C MET A 12 -42.92 21.00 -17.60
N GLY A 13 -43.01 21.41 -16.33
CA GLY A 13 -41.92 22.04 -15.63
C GLY A 13 -40.74 21.09 -15.59
N ALA A 14 -39.67 21.44 -16.31
CA ALA A 14 -38.39 20.75 -16.20
C ALA A 14 -37.81 21.04 -14.80
N TRP A 15 -38.07 20.15 -13.85
CA TRP A 15 -37.27 20.08 -12.64
C TRP A 15 -35.90 19.54 -13.04
N SER A 16 -34.96 20.45 -13.26
CA SER A 16 -33.53 20.16 -13.24
C SER A 16 -33.17 19.69 -11.83
N GLY A 17 -33.42 18.41 -11.55
CA GLY A 17 -32.81 17.73 -10.42
C GLY A 17 -31.31 17.79 -10.62
N ALA A 18 -30.64 18.65 -9.86
CA ALA A 18 -29.21 18.55 -9.64
C ALA A 18 -28.96 17.21 -8.95
N GLY A 19 -28.81 16.16 -9.76
CA GLY A 19 -28.28 14.88 -9.33
C GLY A 19 -26.87 15.15 -8.84
N HIS A 20 -26.72 15.34 -7.54
CA HIS A 20 -25.44 15.22 -6.88
C HIS A 20 -25.00 13.79 -7.16
N ALA A 21 -24.07 13.63 -8.12
CA ALA A 21 -23.34 12.39 -8.26
C ALA A 21 -22.66 12.16 -6.92
N GLN A 22 -23.28 11.35 -6.07
CA GLN A 22 -22.65 10.78 -4.90
C GLN A 22 -21.50 9.96 -5.48
N GLY A 23 -20.29 10.53 -5.43
CA GLY A 23 -19.09 9.84 -5.87
C GLY A 23 -19.10 8.46 -5.24
N ALA A 24 -19.10 7.42 -6.08
CA ALA A 24 -19.06 6.05 -5.59
C ALA A 24 -17.93 5.96 -4.57
N PRO A 25 -18.16 5.37 -3.37
CA PRO A 25 -17.09 5.19 -2.41
C PRO A 25 -15.95 4.50 -3.15
N SER A 26 -14.76 5.12 -3.15
CA SER A 26 -13.55 4.48 -3.67
C SER A 26 -13.47 3.13 -2.96
N ALA A 27 -13.74 2.05 -3.68
CA ALA A 27 -13.61 0.71 -3.12
C ALA A 27 -12.14 0.61 -2.71
N GLY A 28 -11.88 0.62 -1.39
CA GLY A 28 -10.52 0.60 -0.87
C GLY A 28 -9.72 -0.55 -1.48
N LEU A 29 -8.41 -0.37 -1.60
CA LEU A 29 -7.53 -1.40 -2.14
C LEU A 29 -7.75 -2.72 -1.39
N LYS A 30 -8.04 -3.78 -2.13
CA LYS A 30 -8.26 -5.11 -1.57
C LYS A 30 -7.01 -5.96 -1.79
N VAL A 31 -6.71 -6.84 -0.84
CA VAL A 31 -5.67 -7.85 -0.99
C VAL A 31 -6.16 -8.92 -1.96
N THR A 32 -5.34 -9.25 -2.97
CA THR A 32 -5.63 -10.31 -3.95
C THR A 32 -4.77 -11.55 -3.74
N GLY A 33 -3.70 -11.46 -2.94
CA GLY A 33 -2.89 -12.60 -2.52
C GLY A 33 -1.68 -12.18 -1.69
N HIS A 34 -1.20 -13.08 -0.83
CA HIS A 34 0.05 -12.89 -0.07
C HIS A 34 1.25 -13.34 -0.88
N ILE A 35 2.39 -12.67 -0.68
CA ILE A 35 3.63 -12.93 -1.43
C ILE A 35 4.49 -13.90 -0.62
N ALA A 36 4.65 -15.14 -1.11
CA ALA A 36 5.49 -16.14 -0.48
C ALA A 36 6.99 -15.78 -0.58
N GLY A 37 7.78 -16.20 0.41
CA GLY A 37 9.23 -15.95 0.45
C GLY A 37 9.61 -14.52 0.83
N TYR A 38 8.67 -13.75 1.37
CA TYR A 38 8.92 -12.39 1.88
C TYR A 38 8.20 -12.17 3.21
N GLU A 39 8.75 -11.29 4.03
CA GLU A 39 8.16 -10.84 5.28
C GLU A 39 8.27 -9.32 5.44
N CYS A 40 7.48 -8.75 6.35
CA CYS A 40 7.60 -7.35 6.70
C CYS A 40 8.67 -7.16 7.79
N MET A 41 9.61 -6.25 7.52
CA MET A 41 10.48 -5.65 8.53
C MET A 41 10.08 -4.19 8.74
N GLY A 42 10.37 -3.65 9.91
CA GLY A 42 10.26 -2.23 10.21
C GLY A 42 11.62 -1.56 10.28
N LEU A 43 11.62 -0.23 10.27
CA LEU A 43 12.80 0.54 10.65
C LEU A 43 12.99 0.50 12.17
N ARG A 44 14.24 0.40 12.61
CA ARG A 44 14.57 0.51 14.04
C ARG A 44 14.18 1.88 14.62
N ASP A 45 14.19 1.97 15.95
CA ASP A 45 14.01 3.25 16.65
C ASP A 45 15.07 4.28 16.20
N GLY A 46 14.63 5.54 16.06
CA GLY A 46 15.42 6.66 15.54
C GLY A 46 14.93 7.22 14.19
N PHE A 47 14.06 6.50 13.48
CA PHE A 47 13.51 6.93 12.19
C PHE A 47 12.06 7.43 12.24
N GLN A 48 11.46 7.51 13.43
CA GLN A 48 10.03 7.84 13.60
C GLN A 48 9.72 9.30 13.24
N GLU A 49 10.68 10.20 13.50
CA GLU A 49 10.59 11.64 13.19
C GLU A 49 11.53 12.04 12.05
N ALA A 50 12.09 11.05 11.33
CA ALA A 50 13.02 11.29 10.24
C ALA A 50 12.32 12.01 9.07
N THR A 51 13.01 13.00 8.50
CA THR A 51 12.64 13.57 7.20
C THR A 51 12.98 12.59 6.08
N TRP A 52 12.47 12.84 4.87
CA TRP A 52 12.70 11.99 3.71
C TRP A 52 14.18 11.70 3.44
N ASP A 53 15.07 12.68 3.61
CA ASP A 53 16.50 12.54 3.37
C ASP A 53 17.24 11.79 4.48
N GLN A 54 16.61 11.63 5.64
CA GLN A 54 17.16 10.92 6.80
C GLN A 54 16.75 9.44 6.82
N LEU A 55 15.78 9.03 5.99
CA LEU A 55 15.36 7.65 5.91
C LEU A 55 16.43 6.75 5.26
N PRO A 56 16.52 5.46 5.64
CA PRO A 56 17.50 4.57 5.06
C PRO A 56 17.31 4.42 3.56
N ARG A 57 18.43 4.41 2.84
CA ARG A 57 18.45 4.22 1.39
C ARG A 57 18.22 2.77 1.04
N VAL A 58 17.51 2.53 -0.06
CA VAL A 58 17.56 1.25 -0.78
C VAL A 58 18.59 1.37 -1.88
N LEU A 59 19.55 0.45 -1.92
CA LEU A 59 20.71 0.47 -2.79
C LEU A 59 20.58 -0.57 -3.91
N ALA A 60 21.16 -0.28 -5.07
CA ALA A 60 21.18 -1.19 -6.23
C ALA A 60 21.98 -2.48 -5.96
N GLU A 61 22.99 -2.40 -5.10
CA GLU A 61 23.91 -3.48 -4.76
C GLU A 61 24.16 -3.50 -3.24
N PRO A 62 24.58 -4.65 -2.66
CA PRO A 62 24.84 -4.78 -1.23
C PRO A 62 26.19 -4.16 -0.82
N ARG A 63 26.35 -2.85 -1.00
CA ARG A 63 27.54 -2.07 -0.60
C ARG A 63 27.21 -0.60 -0.38
N ALA A 64 27.91 0.04 0.57
CA ALA A 64 27.55 1.38 1.08
C ALA A 64 27.57 2.50 0.02
N ASN A 65 28.40 2.36 -1.01
CA ASN A 65 28.59 3.33 -2.08
C ASN A 65 27.83 2.96 -3.38
N ALA A 66 26.94 1.98 -3.33
CA ALA A 66 26.09 1.65 -4.47
C ALA A 66 25.07 2.78 -4.75
N PRO A 67 24.62 2.95 -6.00
CA PRO A 67 23.57 3.90 -6.33
C PRO A 67 22.31 3.66 -5.50
N GLN A 68 21.70 4.76 -5.03
CA GLN A 68 20.39 4.71 -4.40
C GLN A 68 19.31 4.47 -5.47
N VAL A 69 18.46 3.49 -5.24
CA VAL A 69 17.32 3.13 -6.12
C VAL A 69 15.97 3.37 -5.44
N GLY A 70 15.97 3.68 -4.15
CA GLY A 70 14.77 4.03 -3.40
C GLY A 70 15.05 4.41 -1.95
N ILE A 71 13.98 4.52 -1.17
CA ILE A 71 14.00 4.85 0.26
C ILE A 71 13.20 3.79 1.00
N ALA A 72 13.76 3.25 2.07
CA ALA A 72 13.07 2.32 2.96
C ALA A 72 12.14 3.12 3.88
N THR A 73 10.85 2.74 3.89
CA THR A 73 9.83 3.39 4.71
C THR A 73 9.47 2.52 5.91
N ILE A 74 8.43 2.89 6.66
CA ILE A 74 8.03 2.27 7.93
C ILE A 74 7.81 0.74 7.84
N SER A 75 7.35 0.25 6.70
CA SER A 75 7.21 -1.18 6.40
C SER A 75 8.07 -1.50 5.18
N VAL A 76 8.94 -2.50 5.31
CA VAL A 76 9.89 -2.95 4.28
C VAL A 76 9.60 -4.41 3.96
N ILE A 77 9.42 -4.73 2.67
CA ILE A 77 9.26 -6.10 2.21
C ILE A 77 10.65 -6.70 2.06
N VAL A 78 10.99 -7.70 2.89
CA VAL A 78 12.32 -8.31 2.94
C VAL A 78 12.23 -9.79 2.55
N LYS A 79 13.17 -10.26 1.74
CA LYS A 79 13.22 -11.65 1.29
C LYS A 79 13.49 -12.59 2.46
N SER A 80 12.66 -13.61 2.61
CA SER A 80 12.73 -14.61 3.68
C SER A 80 13.01 -16.00 3.09
N PRO A 81 13.96 -16.78 3.65
CA PRO A 81 14.75 -16.48 4.84
C PRO A 81 15.77 -15.36 4.62
N HIS A 82 16.06 -14.62 5.69
CA HIS A 82 17.04 -13.53 5.67
C HIS A 82 18.45 -14.06 5.45
N VAL A 83 19.03 -13.75 4.28
CA VAL A 83 20.43 -14.04 3.96
C VAL A 83 21.15 -12.72 3.69
N ALA A 84 21.94 -12.28 4.66
CA ALA A 84 22.72 -11.06 4.52
C ALA A 84 23.86 -11.26 3.51
N ARG A 85 24.04 -10.28 2.61
CA ARG A 85 25.21 -10.16 1.73
C ARG A 85 25.92 -8.86 2.09
N ASN A 86 27.18 -8.95 2.52
CA ASN A 86 27.96 -7.79 2.98
C ASN A 86 27.25 -6.91 4.03
N GLY A 87 26.40 -7.51 4.87
CA GLY A 87 25.61 -6.78 5.86
C GLY A 87 24.33 -6.12 5.35
N TYR A 88 23.90 -6.42 4.13
CA TYR A 88 22.64 -5.93 3.55
C TYR A 88 21.65 -7.08 3.34
N LEU A 89 20.36 -6.79 3.52
CA LEU A 89 19.26 -7.69 3.19
C LEU A 89 18.64 -7.30 1.86
N GLU A 90 18.24 -8.31 1.07
CA GLU A 90 17.50 -8.12 -0.18
C GLU A 90 16.06 -7.71 0.16
N VAL A 91 15.61 -6.59 -0.40
CA VAL A 91 14.27 -6.03 -0.22
C VAL A 91 13.54 -5.90 -1.54
N MET A 92 12.22 -5.82 -1.49
CA MET A 92 11.37 -5.56 -2.65
C MET A 92 10.69 -4.21 -2.52
N HIS A 93 10.83 -3.38 -3.56
CA HIS A 93 10.10 -2.13 -3.69
C HIS A 93 8.62 -2.40 -3.96
N LEU A 94 7.73 -1.43 -3.69
CA LEU A 94 6.29 -1.58 -3.99
C LEU A 94 5.99 -1.65 -5.51
N ASP A 95 6.97 -1.33 -6.36
CA ASP A 95 6.92 -1.50 -7.81
C ASP A 95 7.48 -2.87 -8.28
N GLY A 96 7.90 -3.73 -7.34
CA GLY A 96 8.40 -5.09 -7.61
C GLY A 96 9.89 -5.18 -7.91
N ARG A 97 10.61 -4.06 -8.00
CA ARG A 97 12.06 -4.11 -8.22
C ARG A 97 12.80 -4.52 -6.95
N PRO A 98 13.88 -5.33 -7.06
CA PRO A 98 14.71 -5.67 -5.92
C PRO A 98 15.64 -4.52 -5.53
N GLY A 99 16.11 -4.54 -4.29
CA GLY A 99 17.13 -3.63 -3.78
C GLY A 99 17.78 -4.15 -2.50
N TRP A 100 18.64 -3.34 -1.90
CA TRP A 100 19.42 -3.72 -0.71
C TRP A 100 19.33 -2.67 0.38
N VAL A 101 19.06 -3.09 1.61
CA VAL A 101 19.03 -2.20 2.80
C VAL A 101 20.00 -2.74 3.85
N ASP A 102 20.72 -1.84 4.53
CA ASP A 102 21.62 -2.21 5.63
C ASP A 102 20.82 -2.95 6.72
N GLN A 103 21.23 -4.18 7.04
CA GLN A 103 20.47 -5.00 7.98
C GLN A 103 20.36 -4.36 9.38
N ARG A 104 21.31 -3.48 9.75
CA ARG A 104 21.37 -2.87 11.08
C ARG A 104 20.30 -1.81 11.30
N VAL A 105 19.61 -1.36 10.25
CA VAL A 105 18.50 -0.42 10.36
C VAL A 105 17.13 -1.10 10.37
N LEU A 106 17.09 -2.42 10.17
CA LEU A 106 15.85 -3.18 10.08
C LEU A 106 15.63 -4.00 11.36
N VAL A 107 14.37 -4.09 11.77
CA VAL A 107 13.91 -4.94 12.88
C VAL A 107 12.65 -5.70 12.45
N PRO A 108 12.29 -6.83 13.11
CA PRO A 108 10.99 -7.46 12.86
C PRO A 108 9.86 -6.46 12.99
N TRP A 109 8.94 -6.45 12.03
CA TRP A 109 7.81 -5.54 12.06
C TRP A 109 6.86 -5.90 13.21
N VAL A 110 6.47 -4.91 14.01
CA VAL A 110 5.52 -5.07 15.11
C VAL A 110 4.55 -3.90 15.15
N ASN A 111 3.26 -4.16 15.38
CA ASN A 111 2.28 -3.12 15.63
C ASN A 111 2.21 -2.80 17.13
N ARG A 112 2.78 -1.66 17.54
CA ARG A 112 2.78 -1.23 18.96
C ARG A 112 1.39 -0.92 19.50
N ASN A 113 0.46 -0.50 18.64
CA ASN A 113 -0.91 -0.15 19.03
C ASN A 113 -1.86 -1.36 19.00
N ALA A 114 -1.46 -2.46 18.34
CA ALA A 114 -2.25 -3.68 18.26
C ALA A 114 -1.32 -4.93 18.20
N PRO A 115 -0.81 -5.42 19.34
CA PRO A 115 0.23 -6.46 19.40
C PRO A 115 -0.09 -7.82 18.75
N GLY A 116 -1.34 -8.06 18.35
CA GLY A 116 -1.75 -9.27 17.60
C GLY A 116 -1.90 -9.06 16.09
N VAL A 117 -1.65 -7.86 15.58
CA VAL A 117 -1.67 -7.58 14.14
C VAL A 117 -0.30 -7.89 13.55
N ARG A 118 -0.29 -8.61 12.43
CA ARG A 118 0.87 -8.92 11.61
C ARG A 118 0.81 -8.13 10.30
N CYS A 119 1.97 -7.77 9.79
CA CYS A 119 2.12 -7.29 8.42
C CYS A 119 2.54 -8.46 7.53
N VAL A 120 1.85 -8.63 6.41
CA VAL A 120 2.15 -9.65 5.40
C VAL A 120 2.28 -8.96 4.03
N PRO A 121 3.40 -9.11 3.31
CA PRO A 121 3.53 -8.59 1.96
C PRO A 121 2.44 -9.17 1.04
N ALA A 122 1.79 -8.32 0.24
CA ALA A 122 0.61 -8.71 -0.53
C ALA A 122 0.56 -8.05 -1.91
N MET A 123 -0.10 -8.70 -2.86
CA MET A 123 -0.60 -8.08 -4.08
C MET A 123 -1.93 -7.40 -3.79
N MET A 124 -2.11 -6.18 -4.31
CA MET A 124 -3.33 -5.40 -4.15
C MET A 124 -4.18 -5.44 -5.42
N SER A 125 -5.46 -5.07 -5.31
CA SER A 125 -6.43 -5.09 -6.41
C SER A 125 -6.11 -4.15 -7.57
N ASN A 126 -5.14 -3.25 -7.41
CA ASN A 126 -4.61 -2.40 -8.47
C ASN A 126 -3.38 -3.00 -9.18
N GLY A 127 -3.03 -4.26 -8.88
CA GLY A 127 -1.87 -4.94 -9.46
C GLY A 127 -0.52 -4.46 -8.93
N ARG A 128 -0.51 -3.68 -7.84
CA ARG A 128 0.71 -3.22 -7.17
C ARG A 128 0.93 -3.96 -5.87
N LEU A 129 2.17 -4.02 -5.43
CA LEU A 129 2.51 -4.60 -4.14
C LEU A 129 2.07 -3.66 -3.01
N GLY A 130 1.79 -4.26 -1.87
CA GLY A 130 1.38 -3.58 -0.66
C GLY A 130 1.52 -4.49 0.55
N PHE A 131 0.72 -4.19 1.58
CA PHE A 131 0.75 -4.87 2.85
C PHE A 131 -0.66 -5.24 3.26
N ASP A 132 -0.83 -6.47 3.73
CA ASP A 132 -2.00 -6.91 4.46
C ASP A 132 -1.73 -6.85 5.96
N TYR A 133 -2.61 -6.21 6.71
CA TYR A 133 -2.49 -6.05 8.16
C TYR A 133 -3.53 -6.93 8.85
N ILE A 134 -3.17 -8.19 9.04
CA ILE A 134 -4.09 -9.22 9.53
C ILE A 134 -3.89 -9.48 11.02
N ARG A 135 -4.99 -9.79 11.71
CA ARG A 135 -4.95 -10.44 13.01
C ARG A 135 -5.14 -11.94 12.78
N PRO A 136 -4.13 -12.79 13.05
CA PRO A 136 -4.32 -14.24 12.98
C PRO A 136 -5.48 -14.68 13.89
N PRO A 137 -6.28 -15.67 13.49
CA PRO A 137 -7.24 -16.30 14.39
C PRO A 137 -6.51 -16.80 15.65
N ARG A 138 -7.16 -16.70 16.81
CA ARG A 138 -6.63 -17.26 18.07
C ARG A 138 -6.80 -18.77 18.08
#